data_AF-A0A349CV83-F1
#
_entry.id   AF-A0A349CV83-F1
#
_cell.length_a   1.000
_cell.length_b   1.000
_cell.length_c   1.000
_cell.angle_alpha   90.00
_cell.angle_beta   90.00
_cell.angle_gamma   90.00
#
_symmetry.space_group_name_H-M   'P 1'
#
loop_
_entity.id
_entity.type
_entity.pdbx_description
1 polymer ?
#
loop_
_entity_poly.entity_id
_entity_poly.type
_entity_poly.pdbx_seq_one_letter_code
_entity_poly.pdbx_strand_id
1 'polypeptide(L)'
;MNAQRLGTLIRLELTQRTRSVAWYVLLSVFALLLVIVSVLSFLGWQWVPEPGAAIYSTVVAFTLLLVVLVSPTFSGNAINGDREAATLAPVQVTLATTGEIVIGKFLAAWIAGLAFVAVSVPFLVIATFAGGVDPLTVMISLAVLVVEIGVLAAIGVALSGILSRPLFSVATAYLVVAALVIGTLIAFALAGATIRTETTHQTRTYDWSSVGPNDDPPCAPGQSSTAAYPCNEDIECGEWETYTSETPRFDRVWWMLAPNPFVILGDAAPGRFDANGNPQDVFSQLKTGIAYAQQPPELETQWDECAPLSWTE
;
A
#
# COMPACT_ATOMS: atom_id res chain seq x y z
N MET A 1 4.50 4.15 37.16
CA MET A 1 4.19 5.39 36.41
C MET A 1 3.00 6.07 37.07
N ASN A 2 3.08 7.36 37.39
CA ASN A 2 1.97 8.11 37.96
C ASN A 2 1.13 8.76 36.84
N ALA A 3 -0.11 8.31 36.66
CA ALA A 3 -1.01 8.79 35.60
C ALA A 3 -1.29 10.31 35.67
N GLN A 4 -1.31 10.91 36.85
CA GLN A 4 -1.54 12.35 37.01
C GLN A 4 -0.35 13.17 36.49
N ARG A 5 0.88 12.71 36.74
CA ARG A 5 2.10 13.36 36.20
C ARG A 5 2.15 13.26 34.69
N LEU A 6 1.89 12.07 34.15
CA LEU A 6 1.82 11.83 32.71
C LEU A 6 0.77 12.72 32.03
N GLY A 7 -0.44 12.80 32.60
CA GLY A 7 -1.50 13.67 32.09
C GLY A 7 -1.13 15.15 32.13
N THR A 8 -0.39 15.59 33.15
CA THR A 8 0.11 16.98 33.25
C THR A 8 1.13 17.28 32.16
N LEU A 9 2.08 16.37 31.91
CA LEU A 9 3.09 16.50 30.84
C LEU A 9 2.42 16.58 29.46
N ILE A 10 1.51 15.65 29.16
CA ILE A 10 0.77 15.64 27.89
C ILE A 10 -0.03 16.93 27.70
N ARG A 11 -0.73 17.39 28.75
CA ARG A 11 -1.54 18.61 28.67
C ARG A 11 -0.68 19.83 28.36
N LEU A 12 0.50 19.96 28.97
CA LEU A 12 1.41 21.08 28.71
C LEU A 12 1.85 21.12 27.25
N GLU A 13 2.29 19.97 26.72
CA GLU A 13 2.69 19.81 25.31
C GLU A 13 1.56 20.16 24.34
N LEU A 14 0.36 19.61 24.56
CA LEU A 14 -0.80 19.89 23.72
C LEU A 14 -1.20 21.36 23.78
N THR A 15 -1.17 21.98 24.97
CA THR A 15 -1.53 23.40 25.14
C THR A 15 -0.56 24.32 24.40
N GLN A 16 0.74 23.99 24.40
CA GLN A 16 1.74 24.73 23.63
C GLN A 16 1.46 24.66 22.12
N ARG A 17 1.09 23.47 21.60
CA ARG A 17 0.74 23.29 20.18
C ARG A 17 -0.51 24.09 19.80
N THR A 18 -1.58 24.00 20.58
CA THR A 18 -2.85 24.71 20.33
C THR A 18 -2.73 26.23 20.47
N ARG A 19 -1.66 26.74 21.08
CA ARG A 19 -1.37 28.17 21.15
C ARG A 19 -0.63 28.71 19.92
N SER A 20 -0.06 27.83 19.10
CA SER A 20 0.63 28.22 17.87
C SER A 20 -0.35 28.45 16.73
N VAL A 21 -0.21 29.57 16.01
CA VAL A 21 -1.00 29.84 14.79
C VAL A 21 -0.69 28.80 13.71
N ALA A 22 0.55 28.33 13.64
CA ALA A 22 0.98 27.33 12.66
C ALA A 22 0.16 26.03 12.76
N TRP A 23 -0.28 25.66 13.97
CA TRP A 23 -1.14 24.49 14.19
C TRP A 23 -2.47 24.59 13.44
N TYR A 24 -3.16 25.73 13.58
CA TYR A 24 -4.44 25.96 12.91
C TYR A 24 -4.30 26.13 11.41
N VAL A 25 -3.22 26.78 10.96
CA VAL A 25 -2.90 26.88 9.51
C VAL A 25 -2.73 25.49 8.93
N LEU A 26 -1.98 24.62 9.59
CA LEU A 26 -1.74 23.27 9.10
C LEU A 26 -3.02 22.42 9.07
N LEU A 27 -3.85 22.45 10.12
CA LEU A 27 -5.15 21.76 10.11
C LEU A 27 -6.06 22.29 8.99
N SER A 28 -6.03 23.60 8.73
CA SER A 28 -6.82 24.23 7.66
C SER A 28 -6.33 23.80 6.27
N VAL A 29 -5.02 23.77 6.04
CA VAL A 29 -4.43 23.27 4.79
C VAL A 29 -4.76 21.80 4.60
N PHE A 30 -4.64 20.99 5.65
CA PHE A 30 -5.00 19.57 5.62
C PHE A 30 -6.48 19.37 5.27
N ALA A 31 -7.39 20.11 5.92
CA ALA A 31 -8.82 20.07 5.62
C ALA A 31 -9.11 20.50 4.18
N LEU A 32 -8.46 21.56 3.69
CA LEU A 32 -8.59 22.04 2.31
C LEU A 32 -8.15 20.97 1.30
N LEU A 33 -7.01 20.31 1.55
CA LEU A 33 -6.54 19.22 0.70
C LEU A 33 -7.54 18.04 0.70
N LEU A 34 -8.14 17.71 1.85
CA LEU A 34 -9.18 16.68 1.92
C LEU A 34 -10.47 17.08 1.18
N VAL A 35 -10.89 18.35 1.22
CA VAL A 35 -11.99 18.84 0.39
C VAL A 35 -11.67 18.61 -1.09
N ILE A 36 -10.49 19.06 -1.53
CA ILE A 36 -10.05 18.92 -2.93
C ILE A 36 -10.02 17.45 -3.34
N VAL A 37 -9.37 16.60 -2.56
CA VAL A 37 -9.28 15.16 -2.85
C VAL A 37 -10.66 14.51 -2.86
N SER A 38 -11.55 14.85 -1.92
CA SER A 38 -12.91 14.30 -1.90
C SER A 38 -13.64 14.64 -3.19
N VAL A 39 -13.64 15.92 -3.58
CA VAL A 39 -14.27 16.37 -4.84
C VAL A 39 -13.65 15.70 -6.06
N LEU A 40 -12.32 15.67 -6.15
CA LEU A 40 -11.62 15.02 -7.26
C LEU A 40 -11.89 13.52 -7.31
N SER A 41 -12.08 12.86 -6.16
CA SER A 41 -12.43 11.43 -6.11
C SER A 41 -13.81 11.20 -6.70
N PHE A 42 -14.81 12.03 -6.36
CA PHE A 42 -16.14 11.95 -6.97
C PHE A 42 -16.08 12.14 -8.50
N LEU A 43 -15.26 13.07 -8.98
CA LEU A 43 -15.11 13.33 -10.41
C LEU A 43 -14.32 12.23 -11.13
N GLY A 44 -13.27 11.69 -10.50
CA GLY A 44 -12.39 10.69 -11.09
C GLY A 44 -13.06 9.32 -11.23
N TRP A 45 -13.86 8.93 -10.24
CA TRP A 45 -14.49 7.61 -10.19
C TRP A 45 -15.87 7.53 -10.86
N GLN A 46 -16.41 8.64 -11.38
CA GLN A 46 -17.78 8.69 -11.94
C GLN A 46 -18.10 7.67 -13.04
N TRP A 47 -17.07 7.15 -13.75
CA TRP A 47 -17.22 6.21 -14.85
C TRP A 47 -17.11 4.74 -14.43
N VAL A 48 -16.76 4.48 -13.17
CA VAL A 48 -16.56 3.12 -12.65
C VAL A 48 -17.89 2.57 -12.14
N PRO A 49 -18.26 1.34 -12.48
CA PRO A 49 -19.39 0.65 -11.86
C PRO A 49 -19.21 0.64 -10.34
N GLU A 50 -20.22 1.06 -9.58
CA GLU A 50 -20.15 1.16 -8.10
C GLU A 50 -19.00 2.06 -7.58
N PRO A 51 -18.99 3.37 -7.93
CA PRO A 51 -17.85 4.26 -7.66
C PRO A 51 -17.59 4.50 -6.17
N GLY A 52 -18.55 4.12 -5.32
CA GLY A 52 -18.56 4.44 -3.92
C GLY A 52 -17.38 3.89 -3.12
N ALA A 53 -17.03 2.62 -3.33
CA ALA A 53 -15.90 1.98 -2.64
C ALA A 53 -14.56 2.60 -3.06
N ALA A 54 -14.42 2.92 -4.35
CA ALA A 54 -13.24 3.58 -4.90
C ALA A 54 -13.06 5.00 -4.35
N ILE A 55 -14.15 5.78 -4.21
CA ILE A 55 -14.11 7.11 -3.59
C ILE A 55 -13.64 7.02 -2.14
N TYR A 56 -14.24 6.12 -1.36
CA TYR A 56 -13.89 5.95 0.05
C TYR A 56 -12.41 5.55 0.24
N SER A 57 -11.98 4.49 -0.45
CA SER A 57 -10.59 4.01 -0.36
C SER A 57 -9.58 5.06 -0.81
N THR A 58 -9.91 5.86 -1.83
CA THR A 58 -9.07 6.99 -2.27
C THR A 58 -8.95 8.06 -1.18
N VAL A 59 -10.06 8.49 -0.57
CA VAL A 59 -10.04 9.51 0.48
C VAL A 59 -9.26 9.02 1.71
N VAL A 60 -9.41 7.77 2.11
CA VAL A 60 -8.64 7.17 3.22
C VAL A 60 -7.15 7.08 2.87
N ALA A 61 -6.79 6.60 1.67
CA ALA A 61 -5.40 6.50 1.23
C ALA A 61 -4.73 7.88 1.19
N PHE A 62 -5.43 8.90 0.70
CA PHE A 62 -4.93 10.28 0.75
C PHE A 62 -4.84 10.83 2.17
N THR A 63 -5.78 10.48 3.05
CA THR A 63 -5.70 10.83 4.47
C THR A 63 -4.42 10.25 5.08
N LEU A 64 -4.12 8.97 4.81
CA LEU A 64 -2.88 8.34 5.23
C LEU A 64 -1.66 9.07 4.65
N LEU A 65 -1.64 9.39 3.36
CA LEU A 65 -0.56 10.14 2.71
C LEU A 65 -0.25 11.46 3.42
N LEU A 66 -1.29 12.26 3.68
CA LEU A 66 -1.12 13.55 4.35
C LEU A 66 -0.63 13.38 5.79
N VAL A 67 -1.17 12.40 6.51
CA VAL A 67 -0.77 12.08 7.87
C VAL A 67 0.69 11.65 7.95
N VAL A 68 1.11 10.77 7.04
CA VAL A 68 2.48 10.27 6.94
C VAL A 68 3.46 11.41 6.66
N LEU A 69 3.08 12.35 5.79
CA LEU A 69 3.90 13.54 5.48
C LEU A 69 4.00 14.50 6.67
N VAL A 70 2.92 14.66 7.43
CA VAL A 70 2.85 15.62 8.53
C VAL A 70 3.54 15.10 9.80
N SER A 71 3.46 13.79 10.06
CA SER A 71 3.91 13.17 11.31
C SER A 71 5.37 13.49 11.70
N PRO A 72 6.39 13.34 10.81
CA PRO A 72 7.80 13.63 11.12
C PRO A 72 8.05 15.04 11.66
N THR A 73 7.26 16.02 11.23
CA THR A 73 7.41 17.42 11.68
C THR A 73 7.17 17.56 13.18
N PHE A 74 6.17 16.86 13.71
CA PHE A 74 5.73 17.01 15.09
C PHE A 74 6.33 15.99 16.06
N SER A 75 6.72 14.83 15.55
CA SER A 75 7.36 13.77 16.34
C SER A 75 8.89 13.90 16.31
N GLY A 76 9.48 14.26 15.16
CA GLY A 76 10.94 14.40 14.97
C GLY A 76 11.58 15.52 15.78
N ASN A 77 10.81 16.55 16.17
CA ASN A 77 11.27 17.61 17.08
C ASN A 77 10.71 17.49 18.51
N ALA A 78 10.11 16.35 18.89
CA ALA A 78 9.45 16.24 20.19
C ALA A 78 10.42 16.43 21.37
N ILE A 79 11.58 15.79 21.39
CA ILE A 79 12.59 15.94 22.46
C ILE A 79 13.54 17.10 22.15
N ASN A 80 13.92 17.22 20.88
CA ASN A 80 14.82 18.28 20.44
C ASN A 80 14.23 19.69 20.58
N GLY A 81 12.91 19.86 20.48
CA GLY A 81 12.24 21.13 20.70
C GLY A 81 12.40 21.64 22.14
N ASP A 82 12.37 20.74 23.13
CA ASP A 82 12.66 21.11 24.53
C ASP A 82 14.12 21.54 24.71
N ARG A 83 15.02 20.93 23.94
CA ARG A 83 16.44 21.24 23.97
C ARG A 83 16.70 22.62 23.37
N GLU A 84 16.07 22.94 22.24
CA GLU A 84 16.12 24.27 21.61
C GLU A 84 15.50 25.36 22.50
N ALA A 85 14.38 25.05 23.15
CA ALA A 85 13.70 25.98 24.04
C ALA A 85 14.36 26.11 25.43
N ALA A 86 15.47 25.40 25.68
CA ALA A 86 16.14 25.31 26.98
C ALA A 86 15.22 24.86 28.14
N THR A 87 14.13 24.14 27.83
CA THR A 87 13.16 23.63 28.80
C THR A 87 13.49 22.21 29.28
N LEU A 88 14.41 21.52 28.61
CA LEU A 88 14.78 20.14 28.94
C LEU A 88 15.39 20.01 30.36
N ALA A 89 16.33 20.87 30.72
CA ALA A 89 16.98 20.82 32.04
C ALA A 89 16.00 21.08 33.20
N PRO A 90 15.10 22.10 33.13
CA PRO A 90 14.03 22.25 34.11
C PRO A 90 13.12 21.02 34.26
N VAL A 91 12.76 20.36 33.15
CA VAL A 91 11.91 19.16 33.17
C VAL A 91 12.63 17.96 33.81
N GLN A 92 13.93 17.81 33.57
CA GLN A 92 14.75 16.74 34.14
C GLN A 92 15.02 16.87 35.64
N VAL A 93 14.86 18.07 36.21
CA VAL A 93 14.99 18.32 37.65
C VAL A 93 13.66 18.08 38.39
N THR A 94 12.59 17.79 37.67
CA THR A 94 11.30 17.43 38.28
C THR A 94 11.28 15.99 38.81
N LEU A 95 10.24 15.64 39.56
CA LEU A 95 9.99 14.27 40.04
C LEU A 95 9.56 13.29 38.92
N ALA A 96 9.50 13.73 37.65
CA ALA A 96 9.13 12.86 36.53
C ALA A 96 10.32 11.99 36.11
N THR A 97 10.08 10.70 35.93
CA THR A 97 11.11 9.77 35.45
C THR A 97 11.35 9.95 33.95
N THR A 98 12.55 9.58 33.46
CA THR A 98 12.87 9.62 32.02
C THR A 98 11.85 8.87 31.17
N GLY A 99 11.38 7.71 31.63
CA GLY A 99 10.35 6.94 30.93
C GLY A 99 9.00 7.66 30.86
N GLU A 100 8.58 8.34 31.93
CA GLU A 100 7.36 9.15 31.93
C GLU A 100 7.45 10.35 30.96
N ILE A 101 8.63 10.96 30.83
CA ILE A 101 8.87 12.05 29.88
C ILE A 101 8.77 11.54 28.44
N VAL A 102 9.46 10.44 28.11
CA VAL A 102 9.46 9.87 26.75
C VAL A 102 8.06 9.41 26.34
N ILE A 103 7.36 8.69 27.22
CA ILE A 103 5.98 8.25 26.95
C ILE A 103 5.03 9.44 26.85
N GLY A 104 5.20 10.48 27.68
CA GLY A 104 4.42 11.71 27.59
C GLY A 104 4.57 12.40 26.24
N LYS A 105 5.80 12.51 25.73
CA LYS A 105 6.07 13.08 24.40
C LYS A 105 5.52 12.23 23.27
N PHE A 106 5.66 10.91 23.37
CA PHE A 106 5.05 9.98 22.43
C PHE A 106 3.53 10.13 22.37
N LEU A 107 2.85 10.08 23.51
CA LEU A 107 1.38 10.22 23.57
C LEU A 107 0.93 11.60 23.10
N ALA A 108 1.65 12.67 23.44
CA ALA A 108 1.34 14.00 22.93
C ALA A 108 1.48 14.09 21.40
N ALA A 109 2.53 13.47 20.83
CA ALA A 109 2.71 13.38 19.38
C ALA A 109 1.62 12.54 18.71
N TRP A 110 1.24 11.41 19.32
CA TRP A 110 0.17 10.55 18.82
C TRP A 110 -1.19 11.27 18.84
N ILE A 111 -1.56 11.90 19.96
CA ILE A 111 -2.80 12.69 20.09
C ILE A 111 -2.85 13.84 19.08
N ALA A 112 -1.73 14.51 18.85
CA ALA A 112 -1.66 15.53 17.80
C ALA A 112 -1.90 14.94 16.40
N GLY A 113 -1.34 13.76 16.10
CA GLY A 113 -1.66 13.04 14.88
C GLY A 113 -3.15 12.68 14.76
N LEU A 114 -3.77 12.26 15.86
CA LEU A 114 -5.21 11.97 15.90
C LEU A 114 -6.09 13.21 15.66
N ALA A 115 -5.60 14.42 15.91
CA ALA A 115 -6.32 15.64 15.54
C ALA A 115 -6.51 15.75 14.01
N PHE A 116 -5.54 15.29 13.21
CA PHE A 116 -5.67 15.24 11.75
C PHE A 116 -6.71 14.21 11.31
N VAL A 117 -6.77 13.06 11.99
CA VAL A 117 -7.84 12.07 11.77
C VAL A 117 -9.20 12.66 12.15
N ALA A 118 -9.30 13.36 13.27
CA ALA A 118 -10.54 14.02 13.66
C ALA A 118 -11.01 15.04 12.60
N VAL A 119 -10.07 15.75 11.96
CA VAL A 119 -10.37 16.63 10.82
C VAL A 119 -10.79 15.85 9.58
N SER A 120 -10.28 14.62 9.37
CA SER A 120 -10.67 13.79 8.23
C SER A 120 -12.05 13.12 8.38
N VAL A 121 -12.53 12.92 9.62
CA VAL A 121 -13.83 12.28 9.93
C VAL A 121 -14.99 12.78 9.06
N PRO A 122 -15.30 14.09 8.95
CA PRO A 122 -16.44 14.53 8.14
C PRO A 122 -16.33 14.10 6.66
N PHE A 123 -15.12 14.12 6.10
CA PHE A 123 -14.87 13.67 4.74
C PHE A 123 -15.02 12.16 4.59
N LEU A 124 -14.51 11.40 5.57
CA LEU A 124 -14.68 9.95 5.63
C LEU A 124 -16.15 9.55 5.76
N VAL A 125 -16.93 10.29 6.56
CA VAL A 125 -18.36 10.07 6.73
C VAL A 125 -19.11 10.32 5.42
N ILE A 126 -18.85 11.44 4.75
CA ILE A 126 -19.42 11.74 3.43
C ILE A 126 -19.06 10.65 2.42
N ALA A 127 -17.78 10.24 2.38
CA ALA A 127 -17.30 9.20 1.48
C ALA A 127 -17.90 7.83 1.81
N THR A 128 -18.19 7.52 3.08
CA THR A 128 -18.85 6.28 3.51
C THR A 128 -20.30 6.24 3.03
N PHE A 129 -21.05 7.33 3.22
CA PHE A 129 -22.46 7.40 2.82
C PHE A 129 -22.63 7.42 1.31
N ALA A 130 -21.80 8.18 0.60
CA ALA A 130 -21.74 8.11 -0.85
C ALA A 130 -21.21 6.75 -1.34
N GLY A 131 -20.44 6.08 -0.48
CA GLY A 131 -19.65 4.92 -0.81
C GLY A 131 -20.38 3.58 -0.76
N GLY A 132 -21.47 3.50 0.00
CA GLY A 132 -22.11 2.22 0.34
C GLY A 132 -21.12 1.24 0.98
N VAL A 133 -20.14 1.76 1.72
CA VAL A 133 -19.05 0.95 2.29
C VAL A 133 -19.53 0.22 3.53
N ASP A 134 -19.09 -1.02 3.68
CA ASP A 134 -19.40 -1.83 4.87
C ASP A 134 -18.84 -1.12 6.13
N PRO A 135 -19.64 -0.94 7.19
CA PRO A 135 -19.16 -0.42 8.47
C PRO A 135 -17.89 -1.10 8.98
N LEU A 136 -17.70 -2.39 8.71
CA LEU A 136 -16.50 -3.12 9.10
C LEU A 136 -15.24 -2.58 8.42
N THR A 137 -15.30 -2.28 7.13
CA THR A 137 -14.19 -1.67 6.38
C THR A 137 -13.83 -0.31 6.99
N VAL A 138 -14.83 0.48 7.39
CA VAL A 138 -14.62 1.79 8.02
C VAL A 138 -13.95 1.65 9.38
N MET A 139 -14.39 0.69 10.20
CA MET A 139 -13.78 0.45 11.51
C MET A 139 -12.34 -0.03 11.40
N ILE A 140 -12.06 -0.96 10.48
CA ILE A 140 -10.70 -1.52 10.30
C ILE A 140 -9.76 -0.45 9.75
N SER A 141 -10.15 0.28 8.71
CA SER A 141 -9.30 1.32 8.11
C SER A 141 -9.00 2.44 9.12
N LEU A 142 -9.97 2.87 9.92
CA LEU A 142 -9.77 3.87 10.97
C LEU A 142 -8.85 3.34 12.08
N ALA A 143 -9.02 2.09 12.49
CA ALA A 143 -8.14 1.47 13.48
C ALA A 143 -6.68 1.40 12.98
N VAL A 144 -6.47 1.00 11.72
CA VAL A 144 -5.14 0.98 11.10
C VAL A 144 -4.55 2.38 11.04
N LEU A 145 -5.28 3.39 10.57
CA LEU A 145 -4.82 4.78 10.56
C LEU A 145 -4.36 5.24 11.96
N VAL A 146 -5.15 4.95 13.00
CA VAL A 146 -4.82 5.31 14.39
C VAL A 146 -3.51 4.66 14.84
N VAL A 147 -3.34 3.36 14.53
CA VAL A 147 -2.13 2.60 14.88
C VAL A 147 -0.92 3.10 14.11
N GLU A 148 -1.04 3.33 12.80
CA GLU A 148 0.06 3.82 11.96
C GLU A 148 0.55 5.19 12.40
N ILE A 149 -0.35 6.10 12.76
CA ILE A 149 0.03 7.39 13.36
C ILE A 149 0.85 7.16 14.62
N GLY A 150 0.43 6.21 15.46
CA GLY A 150 1.17 5.81 16.66
C GLY A 150 2.57 5.33 16.30
N VAL A 151 2.71 4.39 15.35
CA VAL A 151 4.02 3.87 14.93
C VAL A 151 4.92 4.98 14.40
N LEU A 152 4.42 5.84 13.52
CA LEU A 152 5.19 6.95 12.95
C LEU A 152 5.57 8.00 14.01
N ALA A 153 4.67 8.28 14.95
CA ALA A 153 4.96 9.16 16.07
C ALA A 153 6.05 8.57 16.99
N ALA A 154 6.00 7.26 17.26
CA ALA A 154 7.02 6.58 18.05
C ALA A 154 8.40 6.64 17.38
N ILE A 155 8.47 6.35 16.08
CA ILE A 155 9.71 6.45 15.29
C ILE A 155 10.28 7.87 15.36
N GLY A 156 9.46 8.89 15.09
CA GLY A 156 9.93 10.27 15.10
C GLY A 156 10.39 10.73 16.49
N VAL A 157 9.67 10.37 17.55
CA VAL A 157 10.06 10.70 18.94
C VAL A 157 11.35 9.98 19.33
N ALA A 158 11.52 8.72 18.93
CA ALA A 158 12.75 7.97 19.15
C ALA A 158 13.95 8.63 18.46
N LEU A 159 13.81 9.01 17.18
CA LEU A 159 14.84 9.74 16.43
C LEU A 159 15.15 11.10 17.08
N SER A 160 14.14 11.79 17.60
CA SER A 160 14.29 13.04 18.36
C SER A 160 15.13 12.89 19.62
N GLY A 161 15.06 11.73 20.28
CA GLY A 161 15.88 11.44 21.46
C GLY A 161 17.31 11.03 21.13
N ILE A 162 17.50 10.28 20.03
CA ILE A 162 18.80 9.74 19.61
C ILE A 162 19.67 10.85 18.99
N LEU A 163 19.08 11.66 18.10
CA LEU A 163 19.79 12.65 17.33
C LEU A 163 19.84 13.98 18.09
N SER A 164 21.05 14.47 18.35
CA SER A 164 21.26 15.66 19.18
C SER A 164 20.93 16.99 18.50
N ARG A 165 20.86 17.00 17.16
CA ARG A 165 20.57 18.18 16.35
C ARG A 165 19.13 18.14 15.82
N PRO A 166 18.27 19.11 16.18
CA PRO A 166 16.86 19.20 15.78
C PRO A 166 16.61 19.06 14.28
N LEU A 167 17.33 19.86 13.46
CA LEU A 167 17.19 19.83 12.01
C LEU A 167 17.53 18.46 11.40
N PHE A 168 18.60 17.82 11.91
CA PHE A 168 18.99 16.49 11.43
C PHE A 168 17.98 15.44 11.88
N SER A 169 17.46 15.54 13.10
CA SER A 169 16.41 14.65 13.60
C SER A 169 15.15 14.66 12.74
N VAL A 170 14.62 15.85 12.45
CA VAL A 170 13.43 15.99 11.60
C VAL A 170 13.71 15.47 10.19
N ALA A 171 14.87 15.80 9.61
CA ALA A 171 15.26 15.30 8.29
C ALA A 171 15.38 13.77 8.26
N THR A 172 15.99 13.14 9.27
CA THR A 172 16.07 11.68 9.37
C THR A 172 14.68 11.05 9.54
N ALA A 173 13.79 11.66 10.33
CA ALA A 173 12.41 11.18 10.44
C ALA A 173 11.69 11.19 9.08
N TYR A 174 11.87 12.24 8.28
CA TYR A 174 11.38 12.28 6.90
C TYR A 174 12.00 11.21 6.01
N LEU A 175 13.32 10.98 6.11
CA LEU A 175 14.00 9.94 5.33
C LEU A 175 13.52 8.53 5.71
N VAL A 176 13.28 8.26 7.00
CA VAL A 176 12.74 6.97 7.45
C VAL A 176 11.32 6.78 6.92
N VAL A 177 10.48 7.81 7.01
CA VAL A 177 9.13 7.76 6.43
C VAL A 177 9.16 7.56 4.92
N ALA A 178 10.03 8.28 4.21
CA ALA A 178 10.21 8.11 2.76
C ALA A 178 10.73 6.71 2.42
N ALA A 179 11.62 6.14 3.24
CA ALA A 179 12.10 4.77 3.08
C ALA A 179 10.96 3.75 3.28
N LEU A 180 10.05 3.95 4.22
CA LEU A 180 8.90 3.07 4.44
C LEU A 180 7.87 3.15 3.30
N VAL A 181 7.60 4.35 2.77
CA VAL A 181 6.58 4.55 1.73
C VAL A 181 7.11 4.27 0.33
N ILE A 182 8.24 4.87 -0.03
CA ILE A 182 8.81 4.82 -1.39
C ILE A 182 9.97 3.83 -1.44
N GLY A 183 10.82 3.82 -0.41
CA GLY A 183 11.99 2.94 -0.37
C GLY A 183 11.63 1.45 -0.42
N THR A 184 10.56 1.04 0.25
CA THR A 184 10.04 -0.34 0.19
C THR A 184 9.62 -0.74 -1.23
N LEU A 185 8.93 0.16 -1.95
CA LEU A 185 8.51 -0.07 -3.35
C LEU A 185 9.73 -0.17 -4.28
N ILE A 186 10.70 0.74 -4.13
CA ILE A 186 11.93 0.71 -4.92
C ILE A 186 12.73 -0.56 -4.62
N ALA A 187 12.90 -0.91 -3.35
CA ALA A 187 13.62 -2.11 -2.94
C ALA A 187 12.95 -3.37 -3.49
N PHE A 188 11.62 -3.48 -3.36
CA PHE A 188 10.85 -4.58 -3.91
C PHE A 188 11.00 -4.69 -5.43
N ALA A 189 10.85 -3.59 -6.16
CA ALA A 189 10.97 -3.58 -7.62
C ALA A 189 12.37 -3.98 -8.09
N LEU A 190 13.42 -3.41 -7.50
CA LEU A 190 14.81 -3.72 -7.86
C LEU A 190 15.20 -5.15 -7.46
N ALA A 191 14.82 -5.61 -6.26
CA ALA A 191 15.12 -6.95 -5.80
C ALA A 191 14.36 -8.01 -6.63
N GLY A 192 13.10 -7.77 -6.94
CA GLY A 192 12.31 -8.68 -7.78
C GLY A 192 12.81 -8.74 -9.22
N ALA A 193 13.26 -7.62 -9.78
CA ALA A 193 13.85 -7.58 -11.12
C ALA A 193 15.22 -8.27 -11.24
N THR A 194 15.97 -8.34 -10.13
CA THR A 194 17.33 -8.92 -10.09
C THR A 194 17.32 -10.40 -9.73
N ILE A 195 16.41 -10.86 -8.87
CA ILE A 195 16.29 -12.28 -8.52
C ILE A 195 15.49 -12.98 -9.62
N ARG A 196 16.17 -13.75 -10.46
CA ARG A 196 15.58 -14.48 -11.57
C ARG A 196 15.79 -15.99 -11.41
N THR A 197 14.93 -16.78 -12.04
CA THR A 197 15.09 -18.23 -12.15
C THR A 197 14.81 -18.63 -13.58
N GLU A 198 15.54 -19.63 -14.07
CA GLU A 198 15.32 -20.21 -15.39
C GLU A 198 13.99 -20.96 -15.41
N THR A 199 13.16 -20.65 -16.40
CA THR A 199 11.88 -21.26 -16.69
C THR A 199 12.02 -22.04 -17.99
N THR A 200 11.56 -23.28 -17.99
CA THR A 200 11.56 -24.16 -19.17
C THR A 200 10.21 -24.09 -19.86
N HIS A 201 10.22 -23.69 -21.13
CA HIS A 201 9.04 -23.70 -21.98
C HIS A 201 9.17 -24.85 -22.97
N GLN A 202 8.19 -25.75 -22.96
CA GLN A 202 8.08 -26.83 -23.93
C GLN A 202 6.88 -26.51 -24.83
N THR A 203 7.14 -26.29 -26.11
CA THR A 203 6.07 -26.06 -27.09
C THR A 203 6.11 -27.14 -28.15
N ARG A 204 4.93 -27.61 -28.55
CA ARG A 204 4.75 -28.52 -29.69
C ARG A 204 3.68 -27.94 -30.60
N THR A 205 4.03 -27.75 -31.87
CA THR A 205 3.16 -27.18 -32.91
C THR A 205 3.01 -28.15 -34.08
N TYR A 206 2.06 -27.89 -34.97
CA TYR A 206 1.95 -28.62 -36.23
C TYR A 206 3.21 -28.47 -37.09
N ASP A 207 3.56 -29.50 -37.86
CA ASP A 207 4.62 -29.38 -38.87
C ASP A 207 4.11 -28.62 -40.10
N TRP A 208 4.19 -27.29 -40.03
CA TRP A 208 3.82 -26.39 -41.13
C TRP A 208 4.72 -26.51 -42.36
N SER A 209 5.88 -27.17 -42.27
CA SER A 209 6.76 -27.37 -43.42
C SER A 209 6.19 -28.39 -44.43
N SER A 210 5.28 -29.24 -43.96
CA SER A 210 4.53 -30.19 -44.77
C SER A 210 3.32 -29.58 -45.49
N VAL A 211 2.93 -28.35 -45.13
CA VAL A 211 1.72 -27.66 -45.64
C VAL A 211 2.10 -26.69 -46.75
N GLY A 212 1.68 -26.98 -47.97
CA GLY A 212 1.87 -26.10 -49.13
C GLY A 212 0.94 -24.88 -49.13
N PRO A 213 1.23 -23.84 -49.94
CA PRO A 213 0.42 -22.61 -50.01
C PRO A 213 -1.04 -22.79 -50.44
N ASN A 214 -1.37 -23.94 -51.02
CA ASN A 214 -2.72 -24.29 -51.50
C ASN A 214 -3.30 -25.51 -50.78
N ASP A 215 -2.61 -26.04 -49.78
CA ASP A 215 -3.07 -27.21 -49.01
C ASP A 215 -3.99 -26.75 -47.88
N ASP A 216 -4.92 -27.63 -47.49
CA ASP A 216 -5.83 -27.37 -46.38
C ASP A 216 -5.04 -27.32 -45.05
N PRO A 217 -5.35 -26.38 -44.14
CA PRO A 217 -4.68 -26.28 -42.85
C PRO A 217 -4.96 -27.51 -41.96
N PRO A 218 -4.11 -27.83 -40.97
CA PRO A 218 -4.37 -28.91 -40.03
C PRO A 218 -5.69 -28.71 -39.28
N CYS A 219 -6.42 -29.80 -39.12
CA CYS A 219 -7.62 -29.79 -38.28
C CYS A 219 -7.23 -29.54 -36.82
N ALA A 220 -8.01 -28.73 -36.10
CA ALA A 220 -7.83 -28.59 -34.67
C ALA A 220 -8.05 -29.94 -33.95
N PRO A 221 -7.45 -30.16 -32.78
CA PRO A 221 -7.58 -31.43 -32.07
C PRO A 221 -9.06 -31.76 -31.76
N GLY A 222 -9.57 -32.86 -32.32
CA GLY A 222 -10.97 -33.28 -32.20
C GLY A 222 -11.94 -32.69 -33.22
N GLN A 223 -11.46 -31.91 -34.19
CA GLN A 223 -12.23 -31.41 -35.32
C GLN A 223 -12.13 -32.37 -36.51
N SER A 224 -13.26 -32.63 -37.18
CA SER A 224 -13.31 -33.32 -38.47
C SER A 224 -13.42 -32.33 -39.63
N SER A 225 -12.81 -32.66 -40.76
CA SER A 225 -12.89 -31.88 -41.98
C SER A 225 -14.32 -31.79 -42.51
N THR A 226 -14.74 -30.60 -42.97
CA THR A 226 -16.07 -30.39 -43.55
C THR A 226 -15.98 -29.61 -44.85
N ALA A 227 -16.98 -29.76 -45.74
CA ALA A 227 -16.98 -29.05 -47.03
C ALA A 227 -17.01 -27.51 -46.91
N ALA A 228 -17.48 -26.98 -45.77
CA ALA A 228 -17.49 -25.53 -45.49
C ALA A 228 -16.15 -25.03 -44.91
N TYR A 229 -15.44 -25.91 -44.19
CA TYR A 229 -14.14 -25.64 -43.57
C TYR A 229 -13.26 -26.88 -43.76
N PRO A 230 -12.64 -27.03 -44.95
CA PRO A 230 -11.75 -28.14 -45.19
C PRO A 230 -10.49 -27.97 -44.34
N CYS A 231 -10.10 -29.04 -43.68
CA CYS A 231 -8.87 -29.15 -42.93
C CYS A 231 -8.27 -30.55 -43.13
N ASN A 232 -6.98 -30.69 -42.88
CA ASN A 232 -6.25 -31.94 -43.02
C ASN A 232 -6.18 -32.67 -41.67
N GLU A 233 -6.75 -33.87 -41.59
CA GLU A 233 -6.79 -34.71 -40.38
C GLU A 233 -5.50 -35.50 -40.17
N ASP A 234 -4.67 -35.63 -41.21
CA ASP A 234 -3.49 -36.50 -41.24
C ASP A 234 -2.16 -35.74 -41.00
N ILE A 235 -2.21 -34.45 -40.66
CA ILE A 235 -0.98 -33.68 -40.40
C ILE A 235 -0.35 -34.12 -39.08
N GLU A 236 0.90 -34.58 -39.16
CA GLU A 236 1.70 -34.98 -38.01
C GLU A 236 2.21 -33.76 -37.23
N CYS A 237 2.33 -33.94 -35.92
CA CYS A 237 2.89 -32.93 -35.03
C CYS A 237 4.41 -32.90 -35.14
N GLY A 238 4.98 -31.70 -35.06
CA GLY A 238 6.42 -31.54 -34.95
C GLY A 238 6.99 -32.12 -33.65
N GLU A 239 8.32 -32.10 -33.54
CA GLU A 239 8.99 -32.44 -32.30
C GLU A 239 8.79 -31.37 -31.21
N TRP A 240 9.05 -31.74 -29.96
CA TRP A 240 9.02 -30.79 -28.85
C TRP A 240 10.17 -29.80 -28.96
N GLU A 241 9.83 -28.52 -29.09
CA GLU A 241 10.79 -27.43 -28.98
C GLU A 241 10.86 -26.99 -27.52
N THR A 242 12.05 -27.15 -26.92
CA THR A 242 12.32 -26.66 -25.57
C THR A 242 13.19 -25.42 -25.65
N TYR A 243 12.71 -24.32 -25.08
CA TYR A 243 13.52 -23.13 -24.88
C TYR A 243 13.44 -22.69 -23.41
N THR A 244 14.50 -22.06 -22.95
CA THR A 244 14.54 -21.53 -21.58
C THR A 244 14.49 -20.01 -21.60
N SER A 245 13.79 -19.45 -20.62
CA SER A 245 13.69 -18.00 -20.42
C SER A 245 13.90 -17.67 -18.95
N GLU A 246 14.34 -16.45 -18.64
CA GLU A 246 14.49 -16.02 -17.25
C GLU A 246 13.26 -15.28 -16.75
N THR A 247 12.64 -15.79 -15.68
CA THR A 247 11.48 -15.15 -15.04
C THR A 247 11.84 -14.53 -13.69
N PRO A 248 11.42 -13.28 -13.41
CA PRO A 248 11.66 -12.63 -12.11
C PRO A 248 10.89 -13.29 -10.97
N ARG A 249 11.48 -13.30 -9.77
CA ARG A 249 10.97 -13.98 -8.56
C ARG A 249 10.52 -13.00 -7.48
N PHE A 250 9.40 -12.32 -7.74
CA PHE A 250 8.78 -11.41 -6.77
C PHE A 250 8.30 -12.13 -5.49
N ASP A 251 7.97 -13.42 -5.61
CA ASP A 251 7.58 -14.34 -4.52
C ASP A 251 8.64 -14.47 -3.42
N ARG A 252 9.91 -14.14 -3.72
CA ARG A 252 11.00 -14.18 -2.73
C ARG A 252 11.22 -12.88 -1.99
N VAL A 253 10.67 -11.77 -2.50
CA VAL A 253 10.96 -10.41 -2.00
C VAL A 253 9.73 -9.62 -1.56
N TRP A 254 8.52 -10.19 -1.68
CA TRP A 254 7.27 -9.52 -1.29
C TRP A 254 7.28 -9.01 0.15
N TRP A 255 8.01 -9.66 1.06
CA TRP A 255 8.13 -9.25 2.47
C TRP A 255 8.70 -7.83 2.64
N MET A 256 9.42 -7.31 1.66
CA MET A 256 9.92 -5.93 1.66
C MET A 256 8.80 -4.89 1.62
N LEU A 257 7.60 -5.28 1.15
CA LEU A 257 6.41 -4.44 1.14
C LEU A 257 5.66 -4.43 2.49
N ALA A 258 5.88 -5.42 3.35
CA ALA A 258 5.17 -5.56 4.63
C ALA A 258 5.24 -4.33 5.56
N PRO A 259 6.37 -3.59 5.68
CA PRO A 259 6.42 -2.40 6.53
C PRO A 259 5.86 -1.13 5.86
N ASN A 260 5.39 -1.20 4.60
CA ASN A 260 4.82 -0.05 3.91
C ASN A 260 3.42 0.27 4.46
N PRO A 261 3.16 1.51 4.93
CA PRO A 261 1.88 1.84 5.57
C PRO A 261 0.68 1.69 4.61
N PHE A 262 0.85 1.99 3.32
CA PHE A 262 -0.24 1.81 2.35
C PHE A 262 -0.54 0.34 2.10
N VAL A 263 0.48 -0.52 2.12
CA VAL A 263 0.33 -1.98 2.02
C VAL A 263 -0.37 -2.54 3.25
N ILE A 264 0.01 -2.10 4.46
CA ILE A 264 -0.64 -2.50 5.71
C ILE A 264 -2.13 -2.13 5.68
N LEU A 265 -2.44 -0.89 5.27
CA LEU A 265 -3.82 -0.43 5.15
C LEU A 265 -4.63 -1.23 4.11
N GLY A 266 -4.07 -1.48 2.92
CA GLY A 266 -4.72 -2.24 1.87
C GLY A 266 -4.93 -3.72 2.23
N ASP A 267 -3.98 -4.34 2.93
CA ASP A 267 -4.07 -5.74 3.35
C ASP A 267 -5.08 -5.94 4.49
N ALA A 268 -5.12 -5.02 5.45
CA ALA A 268 -6.05 -5.07 6.58
C ALA A 268 -7.52 -4.85 6.16
N ALA A 269 -7.78 -3.98 5.18
CA ALA A 269 -9.13 -3.69 4.73
C ALA A 269 -9.79 -4.92 4.06
N PRO A 270 -11.10 -5.17 4.30
CA PRO A 270 -11.86 -6.16 3.56
C PRO A 270 -11.85 -5.85 2.06
N GLY A 271 -11.57 -6.84 1.23
CA GLY A 271 -11.55 -6.68 -0.22
C GLY A 271 -12.96 -6.64 -0.83
N ARG A 272 -13.13 -5.84 -1.88
CA ARG A 272 -14.33 -5.77 -2.72
C ARG A 272 -13.97 -6.09 -4.16
N PHE A 273 -14.64 -7.10 -4.69
CA PHE A 273 -14.43 -7.62 -6.04
C PHE A 273 -15.78 -7.71 -6.76
N ASP A 274 -15.78 -7.45 -8.07
CA ASP A 274 -16.97 -7.69 -8.89
C ASP A 274 -17.21 -9.19 -9.15
N ALA A 275 -18.26 -9.50 -9.90
CA ALA A 275 -18.59 -10.88 -10.29
C ALA A 275 -17.49 -11.57 -11.12
N ASN A 276 -16.59 -10.80 -11.73
CA ASN A 276 -15.47 -11.32 -12.52
C ASN A 276 -14.18 -11.41 -11.69
N GLY A 277 -14.22 -11.05 -10.40
CA GLY A 277 -13.05 -11.04 -9.51
C GLY A 277 -12.17 -9.79 -9.65
N ASN A 278 -12.60 -8.74 -10.36
CA ASN A 278 -11.81 -7.52 -10.49
C ASN A 278 -11.96 -6.63 -9.25
N PRO A 279 -10.87 -6.05 -8.74
CA PRO A 279 -10.90 -5.16 -7.57
C PRO A 279 -11.65 -3.87 -7.87
N GLN A 280 -12.60 -3.50 -7.00
CA GLN A 280 -13.47 -2.33 -7.18
C GLN A 280 -12.98 -1.06 -6.44
N ASP A 281 -11.89 -1.17 -5.67
CA ASP A 281 -11.37 -0.06 -4.87
C ASP A 281 -9.84 -0.12 -4.71
N VAL A 282 -9.25 0.96 -4.20
CA VAL A 282 -7.78 1.09 -4.07
C VAL A 282 -7.21 0.03 -3.12
N PHE A 283 -7.94 -0.34 -2.06
CA PHE A 283 -7.47 -1.35 -1.10
C PHE A 283 -7.40 -2.73 -1.75
N SER A 284 -8.43 -3.08 -2.50
CA SER A 284 -8.55 -4.35 -3.22
C SER A 284 -7.52 -4.43 -4.34
N GLN A 285 -7.22 -3.31 -5.01
CA GLN A 285 -6.11 -3.23 -5.98
C GLN A 285 -4.76 -3.51 -5.31
N LEU A 286 -4.48 -2.88 -4.17
CA LEU A 286 -3.25 -3.11 -3.41
C LEU A 286 -3.15 -4.56 -2.93
N LYS A 287 -4.21 -5.08 -2.31
CA LYS A 287 -4.32 -6.48 -1.84
C LYS A 287 -4.07 -7.47 -2.97
N THR A 288 -4.67 -7.24 -4.13
CA THR A 288 -4.49 -8.08 -5.32
C THR A 288 -3.05 -8.02 -5.84
N GLY A 289 -2.45 -6.84 -5.90
CA GLY A 289 -1.05 -6.68 -6.30
C GLY A 289 -0.07 -7.42 -5.37
N ILE A 290 -0.32 -7.39 -4.06
CA ILE A 290 0.48 -8.13 -3.08
C ILE A 290 0.26 -9.64 -3.24
N ALA A 291 -0.98 -10.09 -3.43
CA ALA A 291 -1.28 -11.49 -3.65
C ALA A 291 -0.59 -12.03 -4.91
N TYR A 292 -0.59 -11.28 -6.02
CA TYR A 292 0.16 -11.63 -7.22
C TYR A 292 1.67 -11.69 -6.96
N ALA A 293 2.22 -10.76 -6.18
CA ALA A 293 3.64 -10.78 -5.83
C ALA A 293 4.03 -11.99 -4.96
N GLN A 294 3.09 -12.62 -4.25
CA GLN A 294 3.35 -13.80 -3.42
C GLN A 294 3.28 -15.11 -4.22
N GLN A 295 2.61 -15.12 -5.37
CA GLN A 295 2.47 -16.32 -6.18
C GLN A 295 3.79 -16.63 -6.89
N PRO A 296 4.36 -17.84 -6.69
CA PRO A 296 5.54 -18.24 -7.44
C PRO A 296 5.17 -18.40 -8.92
N PRO A 297 6.03 -17.97 -9.86
CA PRO A 297 5.80 -18.23 -11.27
C PRO A 297 5.91 -19.72 -11.55
N GLU A 298 5.16 -20.18 -12.55
CA GLU A 298 5.27 -21.53 -13.08
C GLU A 298 6.63 -21.70 -13.78
N LEU A 299 7.42 -22.69 -13.33
CA LEU A 299 8.79 -22.90 -13.80
C LEU A 299 8.89 -23.81 -15.01
N GLU A 300 7.83 -24.57 -15.28
CA GLU A 300 7.72 -25.44 -16.43
C GLU A 300 6.34 -25.23 -17.04
N THR A 301 6.30 -24.69 -18.26
CA THR A 301 5.04 -24.51 -18.99
C THR A 301 5.08 -25.36 -20.24
N GLN A 302 4.05 -26.17 -20.43
CA GLN A 302 3.89 -27.00 -21.61
C GLN A 302 2.73 -26.47 -22.45
N TRP A 303 3.01 -26.17 -23.71
CA TRP A 303 2.01 -25.81 -24.70
C TRP A 303 1.99 -26.86 -25.81
N ASP A 304 0.84 -27.46 -26.06
CA ASP A 304 0.66 -28.51 -27.05
C ASP A 304 -0.49 -28.15 -27.99
N GLU A 305 -0.16 -27.69 -29.19
CA GLU A 305 -1.15 -27.34 -30.22
C GLU A 305 -1.89 -28.58 -30.77
N CYS A 306 -1.30 -29.76 -30.57
CA CYS A 306 -1.80 -31.04 -31.05
C CYS A 306 -2.60 -31.83 -30.01
N ALA A 307 -2.56 -31.42 -28.74
CA ALA A 307 -3.36 -32.08 -27.72
C ALA A 307 -4.84 -31.67 -27.87
N PRO A 308 -5.79 -32.61 -27.66
CA PRO A 308 -7.21 -32.26 -27.53
C PRO A 308 -7.35 -31.13 -26.51
N LEU A 309 -8.04 -30.05 -26.89
CA LEU A 309 -8.25 -28.89 -26.02
C LEU A 309 -8.79 -29.38 -24.67
N SER A 310 -8.01 -29.20 -23.61
CA SER A 310 -8.35 -29.65 -22.26
C SER A 310 -9.41 -28.78 -21.56
N TRP A 311 -10.05 -27.85 -22.28
CA TRP A 311 -11.19 -27.06 -21.81
C TRP A 311 -12.47 -27.90 -21.78
N THR A 312 -12.42 -29.03 -21.09
CA THR A 312 -13.58 -29.78 -20.63
C THR A 312 -13.34 -30.13 -19.17
N GLU A 313 -13.61 -29.16 -18.30
CA GLU A 313 -14.34 -29.28 -17.03
C GLU A 313 -14.89 -27.91 -16.62
#